data_AF-A0A1Y4NET0-F1
#
_entry.id   AF-A0A1Y4NET0-F1
#
_cell.length_a   1.000
_cell.length_b   1.000
_cell.length_c   1.000
_cell.angle_alpha   90.00
_cell.angle_beta   90.00
_cell.angle_gamma   90.00
#
_symmetry.space_group_name_H-M   'P 1'
#
loop_
_entity.id
_entity.type
_entity.pdbx_description
1 polymer ?
#
loop_
_entity_poly.entity_id
_entity_poly.type
_entity_poly.pdbx_seq_one_letter_code
_entity_poly.pdbx_strand_id
1 'polypeptide(L)'
;MKFLISYLNYRKKVILVFLIFAVIFSVSFALYHLPLGAVLYPLALCLLVALIFVIRDFNSIRKTHKDLEKIKKLTVYGMEFLPEAKNEIEKDYGDVANILFEENKQIRLKMEERYNEMIDYYTMWAHQIKTPIAAMRLNLQNEDSDFSRRLTEDLQRIEQYVEMVLCYLRLDSNSSDYVIREYDIDSIVRQGIKKFASQFIRKKIKLDYRPSDLKVVTDEKWLLFVIEQVLSNSLKYTKQGSISVFVNDNQELCIKDTGIGIAPEDLPRIFENGYTGYNGRNDKKASGIGLYLCKRICKNLGHEITASSVLGEGTTIKINLNQKKIFISD
;
A
#
# COMPACT_ATOMS: atom_id res chain seq x y z
N MET A 1 -25.13 -22.81 19.85
CA MET A 1 -25.55 -22.70 21.27
C MET A 1 -25.52 -21.27 21.81
N LYS A 2 -24.43 -20.48 21.67
CA LYS A 2 -24.34 -19.12 22.24
C LYS A 2 -25.49 -18.16 21.85
N PHE A 3 -25.91 -18.16 20.58
CA PHE A 3 -27.01 -17.30 20.10
C PHE A 3 -28.37 -17.65 20.72
N LEU A 4 -28.66 -18.94 20.91
CA LEU A 4 -29.92 -19.42 21.48
C LEU A 4 -30.03 -19.08 22.98
N ILE A 5 -28.92 -19.14 23.71
CA ILE A 5 -28.84 -18.69 25.11
C ILE A 5 -29.05 -17.17 25.21
N SER A 6 -28.45 -16.40 24.28
CA SER A 6 -28.66 -14.94 24.22
C SER A 6 -30.11 -14.57 23.93
N TYR A 7 -30.76 -15.27 23.00
CA TYR A 7 -32.17 -15.10 22.68
C TYR A 7 -33.10 -15.38 23.87
N LEU A 8 -32.89 -16.49 24.57
CA LEU A 8 -33.66 -16.84 25.78
C LEU A 8 -33.49 -15.79 26.88
N ASN A 9 -32.27 -15.29 27.07
CA ASN A 9 -31.99 -14.21 28.01
C ASN A 9 -32.67 -12.88 27.63
N TYR A 10 -32.75 -12.57 26.34
CA TYR A 10 -33.45 -11.38 25.83
C TYR A 10 -34.96 -11.45 26.11
N ARG A 11 -35.58 -12.64 25.94
CA ARG A 11 -37.02 -12.85 26.18
C ARG A 11 -37.37 -13.29 27.61
N LYS A 12 -36.41 -13.33 28.55
CA LYS A 12 -36.61 -13.84 29.93
C LYS A 12 -37.79 -13.20 30.67
N LYS A 13 -38.04 -11.90 30.46
CA LYS A 13 -39.15 -11.18 31.09
C LYS A 13 -40.52 -11.70 30.61
N VAL A 14 -40.66 -12.00 29.33
CA VAL A 14 -41.90 -12.55 28.75
C VAL A 14 -42.13 -13.97 29.27
N ILE A 15 -41.07 -14.78 29.32
CA ILE A 15 -41.12 -16.14 29.86
C ILE A 15 -41.51 -16.13 31.34
N LEU A 16 -40.94 -15.21 32.13
CA LEU A 16 -41.27 -15.03 33.55
C LEU A 16 -42.75 -14.67 33.75
N VAL A 17 -43.28 -13.74 32.95
CA VAL A 17 -44.69 -13.33 33.02
C VAL A 17 -45.61 -14.51 32.68
N PHE A 18 -45.28 -15.31 31.66
CA PHE A 18 -46.04 -16.50 31.31
C PHE A 18 -46.04 -17.55 32.44
N LEU A 19 -44.89 -17.76 33.10
CA LEU A 19 -44.78 -18.64 34.27
C LEU A 19 -45.62 -18.13 35.45
N ILE A 20 -45.60 -16.83 35.71
CA ILE A 20 -46.43 -16.21 36.76
C ILE A 20 -47.92 -16.46 36.49
N PHE A 21 -48.39 -16.25 35.25
CA PHE A 21 -49.77 -16.56 34.89
C PHE A 21 -50.09 -18.05 35.06
N ALA A 22 -49.21 -18.96 34.62
CA ALA A 22 -49.41 -20.39 34.79
C ALA A 22 -49.55 -20.81 36.26
N VAL A 23 -48.74 -20.20 37.15
CA VAL A 23 -48.83 -20.41 38.61
C VAL A 23 -50.15 -19.86 39.16
N ILE A 24 -50.55 -18.63 38.80
CA ILE A 24 -51.81 -18.03 39.26
C ILE A 24 -53.01 -18.90 38.85
N PHE A 25 -53.07 -19.36 37.60
CA PHE A 25 -54.12 -20.25 37.13
C PHE A 25 -54.10 -21.59 37.89
N SER A 26 -52.92 -22.19 38.09
CA SER A 26 -52.80 -23.45 38.82
C SER A 26 -53.29 -23.34 40.27
N VAL A 27 -52.93 -22.26 40.97
CA VAL A 27 -53.36 -21.99 42.35
C VAL A 27 -54.88 -21.74 42.42
N SER A 28 -55.42 -20.95 41.48
CA SER A 28 -56.86 -20.70 41.40
C SER A 28 -57.66 -22.00 41.22
N PHE A 29 -57.27 -22.86 40.27
CA PHE A 29 -57.95 -24.14 40.04
C PHE A 29 -57.83 -25.11 41.22
N ALA A 30 -56.70 -25.11 41.93
CA ALA A 30 -56.51 -25.91 43.14
C ALA A 30 -57.45 -25.48 44.27
N LEU A 31 -57.67 -24.16 44.44
CA LEU A 31 -58.61 -23.60 45.42
C LEU A 31 -60.07 -23.97 45.13
N TYR A 32 -60.45 -24.17 43.86
CA TYR A 32 -61.80 -24.57 43.44
C TYR A 32 -62.01 -26.10 43.40
N HIS A 33 -61.03 -26.92 43.79
CA HIS A 33 -61.09 -28.40 43.77
C HIS A 33 -61.48 -29.01 42.42
N LEU A 34 -61.15 -28.33 41.31
CA LEU A 34 -61.40 -28.84 39.97
C LEU A 34 -60.44 -29.99 39.62
N PRO A 35 -60.86 -30.96 38.79
CA PRO A 35 -60.00 -32.06 38.36
C PRO A 35 -58.78 -31.50 37.60
N LEU A 36 -57.57 -31.92 37.99
CA LEU A 36 -56.30 -31.48 37.42
C LEU A 36 -56.23 -31.64 35.88
N GLY A 37 -56.96 -32.62 35.33
CA GLY A 37 -57.10 -32.81 33.88
C GLY A 37 -57.72 -31.62 33.14
N ALA A 38 -58.58 -30.83 33.80
CA ALA A 38 -59.19 -29.64 33.22
C ALA A 38 -58.21 -28.46 33.07
N VAL A 39 -57.10 -28.46 33.82
CA VAL A 39 -56.03 -27.45 33.73
C VAL A 39 -54.99 -27.83 32.67
N LEU A 40 -54.69 -29.13 32.56
CA LEU A 40 -53.64 -29.63 31.68
C LEU A 40 -53.94 -29.36 30.20
N TYR A 41 -55.19 -29.49 29.77
CA TYR A 41 -55.56 -29.30 28.36
C TYR A 41 -55.42 -27.84 27.89
N PRO A 42 -55.99 -26.81 28.55
CA PRO A 42 -55.77 -25.41 28.20
C PRO A 42 -54.30 -24.99 28.30
N LEU A 43 -53.57 -25.50 29.30
CA LEU A 43 -52.15 -25.21 29.47
C LEU A 43 -51.31 -25.78 28.31
N ALA A 44 -51.61 -27.00 27.87
CA ALA A 44 -50.97 -27.60 26.69
C ALA A 44 -51.26 -26.81 25.40
N LEU A 45 -52.50 -26.33 25.21
CA LEU A 45 -52.87 -25.49 24.07
C LEU A 45 -52.10 -24.16 24.07
N CYS A 46 -52.03 -23.49 25.22
CA CYS A 46 -51.28 -22.24 25.38
C CYS A 46 -49.77 -22.44 25.13
N LEU A 47 -49.19 -23.55 25.60
CA LEU A 47 -47.79 -23.88 25.34
C LEU A 47 -47.53 -24.13 23.85
N LEU A 48 -48.44 -24.80 23.15
CA LEU A 48 -48.32 -25.04 21.71
C LEU A 48 -48.34 -23.73 20.92
N VAL A 49 -49.26 -22.82 21.24
CA VAL A 49 -49.33 -21.49 20.63
C VAL A 49 -48.06 -20.67 20.94
N ALA A 50 -47.62 -20.66 22.20
CA ALA A 50 -46.39 -19.98 22.61
C ALA A 50 -45.16 -20.53 21.87
N LEU A 51 -45.07 -21.84 21.68
CA LEU A 51 -43.99 -22.49 20.94
C LEU A 51 -43.93 -22.01 19.48
N ILE A 52 -45.09 -21.89 18.81
CA ILE A 52 -45.16 -21.39 17.43
C ILE A 52 -44.66 -19.94 17.35
N PHE A 53 -45.08 -19.08 18.28
CA PHE A 53 -44.61 -17.68 18.33
C PHE A 53 -43.10 -17.59 18.57
N VAL A 54 -42.57 -18.37 19.51
CA VAL A 54 -41.12 -18.39 19.82
C VAL A 54 -40.32 -18.90 18.62
N ILE A 55 -40.78 -19.94 17.92
CA ILE A 55 -40.10 -20.47 16.73
C ILE A 55 -40.06 -19.40 15.63
N ARG A 56 -41.17 -18.69 15.39
CA ARG A 56 -41.24 -17.62 14.38
C ARG A 56 -40.33 -16.44 14.73
N ASP A 57 -40.36 -15.99 15.98
CA ASP A 57 -39.52 -14.89 16.49
C ASP A 57 -38.03 -15.26 16.45
N PHE A 58 -37.67 -16.47 16.88
CA PHE A 58 -36.31 -16.98 16.82
C PHE A 58 -35.78 -17.06 15.39
N ASN A 59 -36.57 -17.59 14.45
CA ASN A 59 -36.16 -17.67 13.04
C ASN A 59 -35.99 -16.27 12.43
N SER A 60 -36.85 -15.33 12.78
CA SER A 60 -36.78 -13.92 12.35
C SER A 60 -35.49 -13.24 12.83
N ILE A 61 -35.18 -13.35 14.12
CA ILE A 61 -33.96 -12.75 14.72
C ILE A 61 -32.69 -13.46 14.21
N ARG A 62 -32.74 -14.78 14.00
CA ARG A 62 -31.63 -15.54 13.44
C ARG A 62 -31.31 -15.12 12.00
N LYS A 63 -32.32 -14.80 11.18
CA LYS A 63 -32.12 -14.28 9.82
C LYS A 63 -31.37 -12.95 9.86
N THR A 64 -31.88 -11.98 10.62
CA THR A 64 -31.24 -10.66 10.81
C THR A 64 -29.81 -10.78 11.30
N HIS A 65 -29.55 -11.66 12.29
CA HIS A 65 -28.21 -11.88 12.80
C HIS A 65 -27.24 -12.42 11.72
N LYS A 66 -27.69 -13.38 10.90
CA LYS A 66 -26.88 -13.90 9.80
C LYS A 66 -26.59 -12.84 8.74
N ASP A 67 -27.55 -11.98 8.44
CA ASP A 67 -27.38 -10.91 7.45
C ASP A 67 -26.37 -9.87 7.96
N LEU A 68 -26.48 -9.45 9.22
CA LEU A 68 -25.48 -8.58 9.87
C LEU A 68 -24.08 -9.23 9.96
N GLU A 69 -23.99 -10.54 10.19
CA GLU A 69 -22.70 -11.24 10.22
C GLU A 69 -22.03 -11.30 8.84
N LYS A 70 -22.81 -11.39 7.76
CA LYS A 70 -22.28 -11.28 6.39
C LYS A 70 -21.74 -9.88 6.12
N ILE A 71 -22.49 -8.84 6.49
CA ILE A 71 -22.08 -7.44 6.33
C ILE A 71 -20.79 -7.16 7.11
N LYS A 72 -20.66 -7.69 8.33
CA LYS A 72 -19.43 -7.55 9.14
C LYS A 72 -18.19 -8.12 8.44
N LYS A 73 -18.34 -9.13 7.58
CA LYS A 73 -17.24 -9.74 6.81
C LYS A 73 -16.97 -9.01 5.49
N LEU A 74 -17.94 -8.23 5.01
CA LEU A 74 -17.84 -7.37 3.83
C LEU A 74 -17.40 -5.97 4.28
N THR A 75 -16.13 -5.83 4.63
CA THR A 75 -15.58 -4.63 5.29
C THR A 75 -15.63 -3.32 4.48
N VAL A 76 -16.16 -3.26 3.25
CA VAL A 76 -15.96 -2.08 2.38
C VAL A 76 -17.16 -1.57 1.55
N TYR A 77 -18.22 -2.33 1.27
CA TYR A 77 -19.22 -1.85 0.29
C TYR A 77 -20.64 -1.75 0.85
N GLY A 78 -21.05 -0.51 1.12
CA GLY A 78 -22.42 -0.02 1.01
C GLY A 78 -23.42 -0.44 2.09
N MET A 79 -24.15 0.53 2.64
CA MET A 79 -25.33 0.26 3.47
C MET A 79 -26.56 -0.22 2.72
N GLU A 80 -26.46 -0.39 1.39
CA GLU A 80 -27.51 -1.03 0.58
C GLU A 80 -27.90 -2.44 1.07
N PHE A 81 -27.10 -3.02 1.99
CA PHE A 81 -27.34 -4.34 2.55
C PHE A 81 -27.87 -4.34 4.00
N LEU A 82 -28.18 -3.19 4.61
CA LEU A 82 -28.78 -3.18 5.95
C LEU A 82 -30.14 -3.92 5.89
N PRO A 83 -30.38 -4.90 6.78
CA PRO A 83 -31.66 -5.60 6.80
C PRO A 83 -32.80 -4.63 7.16
N GLU A 84 -34.00 -4.88 6.62
CA GLU A 84 -35.18 -4.09 6.97
C GLU A 84 -35.41 -4.06 8.48
N ALA A 85 -35.58 -2.85 9.02
CA ALA A 85 -35.84 -2.61 10.44
C ALA A 85 -37.22 -3.15 10.84
N LYS A 86 -37.28 -3.92 11.93
CA LYS A 86 -38.53 -4.54 12.42
C LYS A 86 -39.20 -3.75 13.52
N ASN A 87 -38.50 -2.79 14.12
CA ASN A 87 -38.99 -1.91 15.16
C ASN A 87 -38.34 -0.53 15.03
N GLU A 88 -38.92 0.47 15.70
CA GLU A 88 -38.43 1.86 15.68
C GLU A 88 -36.97 1.96 16.17
N ILE A 89 -36.56 1.16 17.17
CA ILE A 89 -35.18 1.19 17.68
C ILE A 89 -34.18 0.69 16.63
N GLU A 90 -34.51 -0.36 15.88
CA GLU A 90 -33.69 -0.88 14.78
C GLU A 90 -33.62 0.13 13.63
N LYS A 91 -34.70 0.89 13.41
CA LYS A 91 -34.73 1.99 12.44
C LYS A 91 -33.82 3.13 12.88
N ASP A 92 -33.89 3.56 14.14
CA ASP A 92 -33.00 4.58 14.71
C ASP A 92 -31.52 4.16 14.60
N TYR A 93 -31.21 2.89 14.90
CA TYR A 93 -29.85 2.36 14.71
C TYR A 93 -29.41 2.35 13.25
N GLY A 94 -30.33 2.03 12.32
CA GLY A 94 -30.09 2.12 10.88
C GLY A 94 -29.81 3.56 10.45
N ASP A 95 -30.57 4.53 10.94
CA ASP A 95 -30.42 5.95 10.63
C ASP A 95 -29.09 6.51 11.19
N VAL A 96 -28.71 6.15 12.42
CA VAL A 96 -27.39 6.51 12.98
C VAL A 96 -26.26 5.89 12.16
N ALA A 97 -26.37 4.61 11.78
CA ALA A 97 -25.40 3.97 10.90
C ALA A 97 -25.33 4.69 9.54
N ASN A 98 -26.48 5.13 9.02
CA ASN A 98 -26.58 5.90 7.78
C ASN A 98 -25.79 7.20 7.82
N ILE A 99 -26.01 7.99 8.86
CA ILE A 99 -25.31 9.25 9.08
C ILE A 99 -23.80 9.03 9.20
N LEU A 100 -23.37 8.06 10.00
CA LEU A 100 -21.94 7.77 10.20
C LEU A 100 -21.25 7.31 8.91
N PHE A 101 -21.92 6.50 8.09
CA PHE A 101 -21.37 6.05 6.82
C PHE A 101 -21.23 7.21 5.83
N GLU A 102 -22.25 8.06 5.72
CA GLU A 102 -22.20 9.22 4.84
C GLU A 102 -21.13 10.21 5.31
N GLU A 103 -21.00 10.45 6.61
CA GLU A 103 -19.93 11.28 7.17
C GLU A 103 -18.54 10.70 6.86
N ASN A 104 -18.33 9.39 7.06
CA ASN A 104 -17.07 8.73 6.71
C ASN A 104 -16.78 8.81 5.20
N LYS A 105 -17.80 8.68 4.37
CA LYS A 105 -17.67 8.85 2.91
C LYS A 105 -17.27 10.28 2.56
N GLN A 106 -17.91 11.28 3.15
CA GLN A 106 -17.56 12.69 2.95
C GLN A 106 -16.14 13.02 3.43
N ILE A 107 -15.72 12.46 4.57
CA ILE A 107 -14.34 12.60 5.07
C ILE A 107 -13.34 12.00 4.07
N ARG A 108 -13.61 10.79 3.55
CA ARG A 108 -12.75 10.17 2.53
C ARG A 108 -12.65 11.00 1.26
N LEU A 109 -13.79 11.48 0.73
CA LEU A 109 -13.81 12.32 -0.47
C LEU A 109 -13.03 13.63 -0.25
N LYS A 110 -13.23 14.31 0.89
CA LYS A 110 -12.46 15.52 1.24
C LYS A 110 -10.97 15.24 1.41
N MET A 111 -10.60 14.08 1.96
CA MET A 111 -9.19 13.67 2.08
C MET A 111 -8.57 13.41 0.70
N GLU A 112 -9.28 12.72 -0.19
CA GLU A 112 -8.84 12.48 -1.57
C GLU A 112 -8.70 13.78 -2.36
N GLU A 113 -9.67 14.70 -2.26
CA GLU A 113 -9.62 16.01 -2.89
C GLU A 113 -8.41 16.82 -2.42
N ARG A 114 -8.22 16.96 -1.10
CA ARG A 114 -7.04 17.65 -0.54
C ARG A 114 -5.71 16.99 -0.93
N TYR A 115 -5.69 15.66 -1.04
CA TYR A 115 -4.51 14.93 -1.45
C TYR A 115 -4.15 15.21 -2.91
N ASN A 116 -5.15 15.23 -3.80
CA ASN A 116 -4.96 15.58 -5.21
C ASN A 116 -4.52 17.05 -5.37
N GLU A 117 -5.15 18.00 -4.66
CA GLU A 117 -4.73 19.41 -4.65
C GLU A 117 -3.27 19.56 -4.20
N MET A 118 -2.86 18.81 -3.18
CA MET A 118 -1.48 18.80 -2.68
C MET A 118 -0.51 18.28 -3.76
N ILE A 119 -0.85 17.18 -4.45
CA ILE A 119 -0.04 16.66 -5.56
C ILE A 119 0.10 17.69 -6.68
N ASP A 120 -1.01 18.31 -7.09
CA ASP A 120 -1.01 19.31 -8.17
C ASP A 120 -0.16 20.53 -7.79
N TYR A 121 -0.30 21.01 -6.55
CA TYR A 121 0.50 22.10 -6.01
C TYR A 121 2.00 21.77 -6.07
N TYR A 122 2.44 20.66 -5.47
CA TYR A 122 3.86 20.30 -5.48
C TYR A 122 4.40 20.00 -6.89
N THR A 123 3.57 19.45 -7.77
CA THR A 123 3.94 19.23 -9.18
C THR A 123 4.20 20.55 -9.90
N MET A 124 3.32 21.54 -9.71
CA MET A 124 3.51 22.90 -10.24
C MET A 124 4.80 23.53 -9.72
N TRP A 125 5.06 23.45 -8.40
CA TRP A 125 6.30 23.98 -7.81
C TRP A 125 7.56 23.32 -8.39
N ALA A 126 7.55 22.00 -8.55
CA ALA A 126 8.67 21.30 -9.16
C ALA A 126 8.91 21.74 -10.62
N HIS A 127 7.86 21.98 -11.40
CA HIS A 127 7.98 22.58 -12.74
C HIS A 127 8.56 24.00 -12.71
N GLN A 128 8.08 24.84 -11.79
CA GLN A 128 8.59 26.21 -11.62
C GLN A 128 10.06 26.24 -11.19
N ILE A 129 10.53 25.25 -10.41
CA ILE A 129 11.94 25.11 -10.01
C ILE A 129 12.82 24.63 -11.16
N LYS A 130 12.29 23.82 -12.09
CA LYS A 130 13.06 23.35 -13.27
C LYS A 130 13.48 24.48 -14.21
N THR A 131 12.66 25.51 -14.35
CA THR A 131 12.95 26.66 -15.23
C THR A 131 14.23 27.41 -14.85
N PRO A 132 14.43 27.90 -13.60
CA PRO A 132 15.68 28.54 -13.21
C PRO A 132 16.86 27.57 -13.22
N ILE A 133 16.66 26.27 -12.95
CA ILE A 133 17.71 25.26 -13.10
C ILE A 133 18.20 25.20 -14.55
N ALA A 134 17.29 25.15 -15.52
CA ALA A 134 17.65 25.15 -16.94
C ALA A 134 18.40 26.42 -17.35
N ALA A 135 17.95 27.59 -16.88
CA ALA A 135 18.63 28.87 -17.13
C ALA A 135 20.05 28.89 -16.54
N MET A 136 20.23 28.47 -15.28
CA MET A 136 21.55 28.36 -14.65
C MET A 136 22.47 27.40 -15.41
N ARG A 137 21.94 26.28 -15.89
CA ARG A 137 22.69 25.30 -16.68
C ARG A 137 23.21 25.90 -17.98
N LEU A 138 22.40 26.69 -18.69
CA LEU A 138 22.82 27.38 -19.91
C LEU A 138 23.91 28.43 -19.63
N ASN A 139 23.79 29.18 -18.53
CA ASN A 139 24.80 30.17 -18.16
C ASN A 139 26.15 29.51 -17.83
N LEU A 140 26.12 28.39 -17.11
CA LEU A 140 27.32 27.65 -16.73
C LEU A 140 27.97 26.89 -17.90
N GLN A 141 27.22 26.58 -18.97
CA GLN A 141 27.76 25.93 -20.16
C GLN A 141 28.82 26.75 -20.90
N ASN A 142 28.74 28.09 -20.80
CA ASN A 142 29.62 29.00 -21.52
C ASN A 142 30.94 29.29 -20.77
N GLU A 143 31.08 28.85 -19.53
CA GLU A 143 32.27 29.06 -18.70
C GLU A 143 32.92 27.74 -18.31
N ASP A 144 34.17 27.50 -18.74
CA ASP A 144 34.92 26.29 -18.39
C ASP A 144 35.92 26.53 -17.25
N SER A 145 35.43 27.16 -16.17
CA SER A 145 36.19 27.37 -14.93
C SER A 145 35.95 26.25 -13.92
N ASP A 146 36.92 25.98 -13.05
CA ASP A 146 36.73 25.01 -11.96
C ASP A 146 35.55 25.35 -11.04
N PHE A 147 35.23 26.64 -10.92
CA PHE A 147 34.05 27.12 -10.20
C PHE A 147 32.75 26.76 -10.92
N SER A 148 32.65 27.04 -12.23
CA SER A 148 31.50 26.67 -13.06
C SER A 148 31.25 25.16 -13.05
N ARG A 149 32.32 24.37 -13.08
CA ARG A 149 32.25 22.91 -13.00
C ARG A 149 31.66 22.41 -11.67
N ARG A 150 32.04 23.02 -10.54
CA ARG A 150 31.47 22.71 -9.22
C ARG A 150 30.00 23.11 -9.13
N LEU A 151 29.65 24.31 -9.60
CA LEU A 151 28.26 24.78 -9.62
C LEU A 151 27.38 23.88 -10.48
N THR A 152 27.89 23.41 -11.63
CA THR A 152 27.17 22.47 -12.50
C THR A 152 26.85 21.16 -11.77
N GLU A 153 27.78 20.65 -10.95
CA GLU A 153 27.55 19.42 -10.17
C GLU A 153 26.51 19.63 -9.05
N ASP A 154 26.55 20.77 -8.37
CA ASP A 154 25.54 21.12 -7.37
C ASP A 154 24.16 21.31 -8.03
N LEU A 155 24.11 21.93 -9.22
CA LEU A 155 22.89 22.10 -10.00
C LEU A 155 22.31 20.76 -10.45
N GLN A 156 23.14 19.84 -10.93
CA GLN A 156 22.73 18.46 -11.25
C GLN A 156 22.16 17.74 -10.02
N ARG A 157 22.73 17.97 -8.84
CA ARG A 157 22.22 17.38 -7.58
C ARG A 157 20.84 17.96 -7.21
N ILE A 158 20.63 19.25 -7.41
CA ILE A 158 19.32 19.89 -7.20
C ILE A 158 18.30 19.31 -8.19
N GLU A 159 18.67 19.18 -9.47
CA GLU A 159 17.80 18.58 -10.50
C GLU A 159 17.38 17.16 -10.11
N GLN A 160 18.30 16.34 -9.62
CA GLN A 160 18.00 14.99 -9.09
C GLN A 160 17.03 15.01 -7.91
N TYR A 161 17.15 15.98 -6.99
CA TYR A 161 16.22 16.10 -5.87
C TYR A 161 14.81 16.49 -6.32
N VAL A 162 14.70 17.40 -7.30
CA VAL A 162 13.42 17.77 -7.90
C VAL A 162 12.79 16.58 -8.63
N GLU A 163 13.60 15.81 -9.37
CA GLU A 163 13.16 14.56 -10.00
C GLU A 163 12.68 13.52 -8.98
N MET A 164 13.39 13.35 -7.86
CA MET A 164 12.98 12.46 -6.77
C MET A 164 11.64 12.87 -6.15
N VAL A 165 11.39 14.17 -5.92
CA VAL A 165 10.12 14.64 -5.38
C VAL A 165 8.97 14.37 -6.35
N LEU A 166 9.15 14.69 -7.64
CA LEU A 166 8.15 14.39 -8.67
C LEU A 166 7.86 12.89 -8.80
N CYS A 167 8.91 12.07 -8.71
CA CYS A 167 8.82 10.62 -8.71
C CYS A 167 8.00 10.12 -7.51
N TYR A 168 8.30 10.62 -6.31
CA TYR A 168 7.57 10.29 -5.08
C TYR A 168 6.08 10.62 -5.20
N LEU A 169 5.73 11.84 -5.64
CA LEU A 169 4.34 12.28 -5.80
C LEU A 169 3.54 11.43 -6.80
N ARG A 170 4.19 11.03 -7.91
CA ARG A 170 3.55 10.23 -8.97
C ARG A 170 3.42 8.75 -8.61
N LEU A 171 4.24 8.23 -7.72
CA LEU A 171 4.15 6.82 -7.29
C LEU A 171 2.93 6.55 -6.41
N ASP A 172 2.45 7.56 -5.69
CA ASP A 172 1.29 7.43 -4.80
C ASP A 172 -0.04 7.76 -5.50
N SER A 173 0.00 8.38 -6.69
CA SER A 173 -1.21 8.64 -7.47
C SER A 173 -1.70 7.34 -8.12
N ASN A 174 -2.94 6.94 -7.82
CA ASN A 174 -3.67 5.84 -8.49
C ASN A 174 -3.79 6.02 -10.01
N SER A 175 -3.49 7.21 -10.53
CA SER A 175 -3.52 7.61 -11.94
C SER A 175 -2.17 7.52 -12.65
N SER A 176 -1.19 6.79 -12.10
CA SER A 176 0.07 6.55 -12.81
C SER A 176 -0.17 5.61 -14.00
N ASP A 177 -0.45 6.19 -15.16
CA ASP A 177 -0.54 5.49 -16.44
C ASP A 177 0.84 4.93 -16.83
N TYR A 178 1.19 3.75 -16.30
CA TYR A 178 2.37 3.03 -16.72
C TYR A 178 2.23 2.66 -18.20
N VAL A 179 3.24 2.99 -18.99
CA VAL A 179 3.32 2.59 -20.39
C VAL A 179 4.17 1.34 -20.46
N ILE A 180 3.58 0.22 -20.05
CA ILE A 180 4.24 -1.09 -20.07
C ILE A 180 4.34 -1.60 -21.51
N ARG A 181 5.56 -1.73 -22.03
CA ARG A 181 5.85 -2.29 -23.36
C ARG A 181 7.12 -3.13 -23.30
N GLU A 182 7.38 -3.88 -24.36
CA GLU A 182 8.66 -4.56 -24.53
C GLU A 182 9.73 -3.55 -24.98
N TYR A 183 10.78 -3.42 -24.17
CA TYR A 183 11.92 -2.53 -24.42
C TYR A 183 13.23 -3.33 -24.46
N ASP A 184 14.19 -2.88 -25.27
CA ASP A 184 15.57 -3.32 -25.20
C ASP A 184 16.24 -2.73 -23.94
N ILE A 185 16.70 -3.58 -23.03
CA ILE A 185 17.30 -3.14 -21.75
C ILE A 185 18.53 -2.27 -21.98
N ASP A 186 19.29 -2.57 -23.03
CA ASP A 186 20.51 -1.84 -23.33
C ASP A 186 20.23 -0.39 -23.73
N SER A 187 19.10 -0.15 -24.40
CA SER A 187 18.69 1.21 -24.76
C SER A 187 18.48 2.08 -23.52
N ILE A 188 17.89 1.50 -22.46
CA ILE A 188 17.61 2.17 -21.19
C ILE A 188 18.90 2.37 -20.40
N VAL A 189 19.73 1.33 -20.30
CA VAL A 189 21.02 1.39 -19.58
C VAL A 189 21.95 2.44 -20.21
N ARG A 190 22.06 2.49 -21.54
CA ARG A 190 22.89 3.47 -22.25
C ARG A 190 22.43 4.91 -22.00
N GLN A 191 21.12 5.15 -21.90
CA GLN A 191 20.59 6.48 -21.54
C GLN A 191 21.07 6.90 -20.14
N GLY A 192 20.94 6.02 -19.14
CA GLY A 192 21.43 6.27 -17.78
C GLY A 192 22.94 6.53 -17.74
N ILE A 193 23.73 5.69 -18.40
CA ILE A 193 25.20 5.87 -18.49
C ILE A 193 25.56 7.21 -19.11
N LYS A 194 24.89 7.60 -20.21
CA LYS A 194 25.15 8.86 -20.91
C LYS A 194 24.90 10.09 -20.02
N LYS A 195 23.86 10.06 -19.17
CA LYS A 195 23.57 11.14 -18.20
C LYS A 195 24.74 11.38 -17.24
N PHE A 196 25.46 10.32 -16.85
CA PHE A 196 26.56 10.38 -15.89
C PHE A 196 27.97 10.36 -16.51
N ALA A 197 28.10 10.34 -17.84
CA ALA A 197 29.38 10.19 -18.53
C ALA A 197 30.46 11.21 -18.08
N SER A 198 30.07 12.47 -17.86
CA SER A 198 31.00 13.50 -17.37
C SER A 198 31.54 13.20 -15.96
N GLN A 199 30.74 12.59 -15.09
CA GLN A 199 31.17 12.23 -13.73
C GLN A 199 32.15 11.06 -13.75
N PHE A 200 31.93 10.07 -14.61
CA PHE A 200 32.88 8.97 -14.83
C PHE A 200 34.25 9.50 -15.25
N ILE A 201 34.29 10.41 -16.22
CA ILE A 201 35.53 11.02 -16.73
C ILE A 201 36.21 11.84 -15.62
N ARG A 202 35.48 12.74 -14.95
CA ARG A 202 36.05 13.62 -13.92
C ARG A 202 36.60 12.86 -12.71
N LYS A 203 35.86 11.85 -12.23
CA LYS A 203 36.28 11.01 -11.10
C LYS A 203 37.30 9.95 -11.50
N LYS A 204 37.60 9.80 -12.79
CA LYS A 204 38.48 8.75 -13.34
C LYS A 204 38.05 7.34 -12.91
N ILE A 205 36.74 7.11 -12.85
CA ILE A 205 36.15 5.80 -12.55
C ILE A 205 36.00 5.04 -13.86
N LYS A 206 36.53 3.82 -13.93
CA LYS A 206 36.40 2.96 -15.10
C LYS A 206 34.97 2.44 -15.21
N LEU A 207 34.34 2.60 -16.37
CA LEU A 207 33.07 1.97 -16.70
C LEU A 207 33.32 0.66 -17.45
N ASP A 208 32.80 -0.47 -16.95
CA ASP A 208 32.74 -1.76 -17.64
C ASP A 208 31.28 -2.08 -17.98
N TYR A 209 30.82 -1.67 -19.16
CA TYR A 209 29.47 -1.95 -19.63
C TYR A 209 29.49 -3.14 -20.59
N ARG A 210 28.70 -4.16 -20.28
CA ARG A 210 28.54 -5.37 -21.10
C ARG A 210 27.09 -5.39 -21.63
N PRO A 211 26.90 -5.07 -22.92
CA PRO A 211 25.58 -5.10 -23.54
C PRO A 211 24.93 -6.48 -23.42
N SER A 212 23.61 -6.48 -23.34
CA SER A 212 22.80 -7.67 -23.41
C SER A 212 21.66 -7.45 -24.40
N ASP A 213 21.47 -8.37 -25.34
CA ASP A 213 20.34 -8.30 -26.30
C ASP A 213 19.00 -8.74 -25.66
N LEU A 214 18.81 -8.46 -24.35
CA LEU A 214 17.64 -8.85 -23.57
C LEU A 214 16.52 -7.84 -23.74
N LYS A 215 15.34 -8.34 -24.08
CA LYS A 215 14.10 -7.56 -24.07
C LYS A 215 13.30 -7.77 -22.79
N VAL A 216 12.76 -6.69 -22.25
CA VAL A 216 12.02 -6.68 -20.98
C VAL A 216 10.70 -5.94 -21.14
N VAL A 217 9.62 -6.53 -20.64
CA VAL A 217 8.32 -5.88 -20.50
C VAL A 217 8.38 -4.96 -19.27
N THR A 218 8.40 -3.66 -19.49
CA THR A 218 8.57 -2.65 -18.43
C THR A 218 8.08 -1.28 -18.92
N ASP A 219 8.11 -0.29 -18.04
CA ASP A 219 8.05 1.13 -18.43
C ASP A 219 9.48 1.69 -18.48
N GLU A 220 9.86 2.24 -19.64
CA GLU A 220 11.19 2.79 -19.89
C GLU A 220 11.55 3.91 -18.92
N LYS A 221 10.64 4.84 -18.67
CA LYS A 221 10.91 6.04 -17.87
C LYS A 221 11.13 5.68 -16.40
N TRP A 222 10.30 4.79 -15.87
CA TRP A 222 10.40 4.35 -14.49
C TRP A 222 11.64 3.47 -14.26
N LEU A 223 11.95 2.56 -15.18
CA LEU A 223 13.16 1.74 -15.06
C LEU A 223 14.43 2.57 -15.25
N LEU A 224 14.43 3.55 -16.16
CA LEU A 224 15.53 4.50 -16.32
C LEU A 224 15.80 5.25 -15.02
N PHE A 225 14.77 5.73 -14.32
CA PHE A 225 14.93 6.39 -13.02
C PHE A 225 15.63 5.47 -12.00
N VAL A 226 15.25 4.18 -11.93
CA VAL A 226 15.91 3.21 -11.04
C VAL A 226 17.38 3.07 -11.38
N ILE A 227 17.71 2.88 -12.66
CA ILE A 227 19.09 2.74 -13.13
C ILE A 227 19.91 3.99 -12.80
N GLU A 228 19.37 5.18 -13.07
CA GLU A 228 20.02 6.45 -12.77
C GLU A 228 20.29 6.63 -11.27
N GLN A 229 19.34 6.24 -10.43
CA GLN A 229 19.48 6.35 -8.98
C GLN A 229 20.55 5.39 -8.44
N VAL A 230 20.62 4.17 -8.98
CA VAL A 230 21.66 3.20 -8.62
C VAL A 230 23.03 3.67 -9.11
N LEU A 231 23.15 4.14 -10.36
CA LEU A 231 24.39 4.70 -10.90
C LEU A 231 24.88 5.92 -10.10
N SER A 232 23.97 6.81 -9.72
CA SER A 232 24.27 7.98 -8.88
C SER A 232 24.84 7.56 -7.53
N ASN A 233 24.25 6.56 -6.88
CA ASN A 233 24.77 5.99 -5.63
C ASN A 233 26.15 5.37 -5.83
N SER A 234 26.33 4.53 -6.86
CA SER A 234 27.62 3.91 -7.15
C SER A 234 28.73 4.95 -7.40
N LEU A 235 28.44 6.01 -8.17
CA LEU A 235 29.37 7.11 -8.41
C LEU A 235 29.64 7.95 -7.15
N LYS A 236 28.65 8.12 -6.28
CA LYS A 236 28.79 8.85 -5.01
C LYS A 236 29.73 8.12 -4.05
N TYR A 237 29.59 6.80 -3.93
CA TYR A 237 30.31 6.00 -2.93
C TYR A 237 31.59 5.32 -3.45
N THR A 238 31.88 5.43 -4.75
CA THR A 238 33.15 5.01 -5.35
C THR A 238 34.08 6.21 -5.49
N LYS A 239 35.18 6.21 -4.74
CA LYS A 239 36.21 7.26 -4.86
C LYS A 239 37.19 6.99 -6.00
N GLN A 240 37.60 5.73 -6.15
CA GLN A 240 38.51 5.22 -7.18
C GLN A 240 38.09 3.78 -7.52
N GLY A 241 38.42 3.33 -8.74
CA GLY A 241 38.11 1.96 -9.18
C GLY A 241 37.15 1.94 -10.37
N SER A 242 36.17 1.04 -10.33
CA SER A 242 35.29 0.78 -11.47
C SER A 242 33.82 0.57 -11.09
N ILE A 243 32.94 0.87 -12.03
CA ILE A 243 31.53 0.47 -11.98
C ILE A 243 31.27 -0.40 -13.20
N SER A 244 30.71 -1.60 -12.96
CA SER A 244 30.35 -2.57 -13.99
C SER A 244 28.84 -2.64 -14.12
N VAL A 245 28.33 -2.64 -15.35
CA VAL A 245 26.91 -2.80 -15.66
C VAL A 245 26.75 -3.95 -16.65
N PHE A 246 26.02 -4.99 -16.26
CA PHE A 246 25.85 -6.20 -17.06
C PHE A 246 24.56 -6.93 -16.67
N VAL A 247 24.06 -7.80 -17.55
CA VAL A 247 23.00 -8.76 -17.22
C VAL A 247 23.63 -10.13 -16.95
N ASN A 248 23.22 -10.81 -15.89
CA ASN A 248 23.71 -12.15 -15.56
C ASN A 248 22.84 -13.26 -16.17
N ASP A 249 23.26 -14.52 -16.00
CA ASP A 249 22.57 -15.69 -16.56
C ASP A 249 21.14 -15.86 -16.03
N ASN A 250 20.84 -15.29 -14.86
CA ASN A 250 19.50 -15.28 -14.25
C ASN A 250 18.61 -14.14 -14.76
N GLN A 251 19.01 -13.44 -15.83
CA GLN A 251 18.33 -12.25 -16.36
C GLN A 251 18.18 -11.12 -15.33
N GLU A 252 19.18 -10.95 -14.46
CA GLU A 252 19.23 -9.83 -13.53
C GLU A 252 20.16 -8.74 -14.06
N LEU A 253 19.65 -7.51 -14.20
CA LEU A 253 20.49 -6.34 -14.44
C LEU A 253 21.30 -6.04 -13.18
N CYS A 254 22.61 -6.19 -13.28
CA CYS A 254 23.57 -6.00 -12.20
C CYS A 254 24.34 -4.69 -12.41
N ILE A 255 24.30 -3.82 -11.40
CA ILE A 255 25.15 -2.63 -11.31
C ILE A 255 26.07 -2.83 -10.12
N LYS A 256 27.35 -3.07 -10.40
CA LYS A 256 28.39 -3.38 -9.41
C LYS A 256 29.39 -2.24 -9.32
N ASP A 257 29.64 -1.73 -8.13
CA ASP A 257 30.69 -0.78 -7.83
C ASP A 257 31.79 -1.37 -6.95
N THR A 258 32.97 -0.76 -7.00
CA THR A 258 34.11 -1.04 -6.12
C THR A 258 34.24 0.04 -5.03
N GLY A 259 33.10 0.54 -4.55
CA GLY A 259 33.06 1.60 -3.56
C GLY A 259 33.33 1.12 -2.14
N ILE A 260 32.94 1.93 -1.16
CA ILE A 260 33.16 1.65 0.28
C ILE A 260 32.41 0.41 0.81
N GLY A 261 31.46 -0.14 0.04
CA GLY A 261 30.57 -1.19 0.49
C GLY A 261 29.58 -0.75 1.58
N ILE A 262 28.77 -1.70 2.05
CA ILE A 262 27.70 -1.49 3.03
C ILE A 262 27.92 -2.48 4.16
N ALA A 263 27.78 -2.03 5.41
CA ALA A 263 27.90 -2.89 6.57
C ALA A 263 26.78 -3.96 6.57
N PRO A 264 27.05 -5.21 6.99
CA PRO A 264 26.05 -6.27 7.02
C PRO A 264 24.79 -5.91 7.84
N GLU A 265 24.94 -5.10 8.88
CA GLU A 265 23.84 -4.60 9.73
C GLU A 265 22.93 -3.60 9.00
N ASP A 266 23.49 -2.83 8.07
CA ASP A 266 22.78 -1.80 7.31
C ASP A 266 22.10 -2.38 6.06
N LEU A 267 22.68 -3.44 5.47
CA LEU A 267 22.26 -4.04 4.20
C LEU A 267 20.75 -4.40 4.12
N PRO A 268 20.12 -5.00 5.14
CA PRO A 268 18.68 -5.31 5.09
C PRO A 268 17.78 -4.08 5.04
N ARG A 269 18.31 -2.92 5.45
CA ARG A 269 17.53 -1.70 5.71
C ARG A 269 17.70 -0.63 4.65
N ILE A 270 18.62 -0.80 3.69
CA ILE A 270 18.95 0.23 2.69
C ILE A 270 17.78 0.64 1.78
N PHE A 271 16.74 -0.19 1.70
CA PHE A 271 15.52 0.08 0.94
C PHE A 271 14.35 0.56 1.82
N GLU A 272 14.57 0.77 3.12
CA GLU A 272 13.56 1.34 4.03
C GLU A 272 13.43 2.85 3.83
N ASN A 273 12.21 3.37 4.04
CA ASN A 273 11.94 4.79 3.89
C ASN A 273 12.75 5.62 4.89
N GLY A 274 13.50 6.61 4.37
CA GLY A 274 14.29 7.53 5.20
C GLY A 274 15.54 6.91 5.83
N TYR A 275 15.91 5.69 5.46
CA TYR A 275 17.07 5.03 6.05
C TYR A 275 18.38 5.57 5.45
N THR A 276 19.25 6.04 6.35
CA THR A 276 20.60 6.47 6.03
C THR A 276 21.51 5.69 6.98
N GLY A 277 22.27 4.73 6.43
CA GLY A 277 23.15 3.86 7.23
C GLY A 277 24.20 4.64 8.02
N TYR A 278 25.13 3.95 8.69
CA TYR A 278 26.11 4.57 9.60
C TYR A 278 26.88 5.74 8.95
N ASN A 279 27.25 5.60 7.66
CA ASN A 279 27.95 6.64 6.91
C ASN A 279 27.10 7.88 6.59
N GLY A 280 25.76 7.75 6.53
CA GLY A 280 24.84 8.87 6.36
C GLY A 280 24.71 9.75 7.61
N ARG A 281 25.09 9.25 8.80
CA ARG A 281 25.12 10.04 10.04
C ARG A 281 26.28 11.03 10.08
N ASN A 282 27.42 10.65 9.48
CA ASN A 282 28.58 11.55 9.31
C ASN A 282 28.41 12.47 8.10
N ASP A 283 27.74 11.99 7.04
CA ASP A 283 27.46 12.78 5.83
C ASP A 283 25.97 13.17 5.81
N LYS A 284 25.63 14.29 6.48
CA LYS A 284 24.26 14.87 6.67
C LYS A 284 23.46 15.16 5.37
N LYS A 285 23.93 14.68 4.22
CA LYS A 285 23.40 14.95 2.87
C LYS A 285 22.57 13.80 2.29
N ALA A 286 22.45 12.65 2.97
CA ALA A 286 21.63 11.55 2.49
C ALA A 286 20.19 11.66 3.03
N SER A 287 19.17 11.57 2.16
CA SER A 287 17.76 11.57 2.56
C SER A 287 17.20 10.17 2.83
N GLY A 288 17.88 9.12 2.35
CA GLY A 288 17.41 7.73 2.43
C GLY A 288 16.22 7.40 1.51
N ILE A 289 15.81 8.33 0.65
CA ILE A 289 14.60 8.18 -0.18
C ILE A 289 14.89 7.44 -1.50
N GLY A 290 16.09 7.59 -2.06
CA GLY A 290 16.39 7.10 -3.42
C GLY A 290 16.22 5.60 -3.62
N LEU A 291 16.83 4.76 -2.77
CA LEU A 291 16.70 3.30 -2.88
C LEU A 291 15.30 2.81 -2.47
N TYR A 292 14.66 3.49 -1.51
CA TYR A 292 13.25 3.24 -1.18
C TYR A 292 12.34 3.43 -2.41
N LEU A 293 12.50 4.53 -3.15
CA LEU A 293 11.78 4.76 -4.41
C LEU A 293 12.08 3.67 -5.44
N CYS A 294 13.34 3.25 -5.57
CA CYS A 294 13.72 2.15 -6.47
C CYS A 294 12.94 0.87 -6.16
N LYS A 295 12.87 0.49 -4.88
CA LYS A 295 12.12 -0.70 -4.44
C LYS A 295 10.63 -0.60 -4.74
N ARG A 296 10.03 0.57 -4.54
CA ARG A 296 8.62 0.80 -4.89
C ARG A 296 8.37 0.72 -6.39
N ILE A 297 9.22 1.36 -7.20
CA ILE A 297 9.11 1.34 -8.65
C ILE A 297 9.25 -0.08 -9.18
N CYS A 298 10.30 -0.81 -8.79
CA CYS A 298 10.49 -2.20 -9.20
C CYS A 298 9.26 -3.04 -8.83
N LYS A 299 8.75 -2.91 -7.60
CA LYS A 299 7.54 -3.61 -7.16
C LYS A 299 6.32 -3.29 -8.04
N ASN A 300 6.10 -2.03 -8.40
CA ASN A 300 4.99 -1.61 -9.26
C ASN A 300 5.14 -2.12 -10.70
N LEU A 301 6.38 -2.22 -11.20
CA LEU A 301 6.70 -2.79 -12.51
C LEU A 301 6.71 -4.33 -12.52
N GLY A 302 6.58 -4.98 -11.36
CA GLY A 302 6.66 -6.44 -11.24
C GLY A 302 8.09 -7.00 -11.19
N HIS A 303 9.09 -6.14 -11.04
CA HIS A 303 10.51 -6.51 -10.89
C HIS A 303 10.91 -6.61 -9.42
N GLU A 304 11.93 -7.39 -9.13
CA GLU A 304 12.53 -7.46 -7.78
C GLU A 304 13.89 -6.76 -7.78
N ILE A 305 14.15 -5.92 -6.77
CA ILE A 305 15.46 -5.28 -6.57
C ILE A 305 16.10 -5.82 -5.29
N THR A 306 17.35 -6.26 -5.39
CA THR A 306 18.14 -6.79 -4.28
C THR A 306 19.53 -6.15 -4.25
N ALA A 307 20.22 -6.32 -3.13
CA ALA A 307 21.57 -5.81 -2.95
C ALA A 307 22.46 -6.87 -2.30
N SER A 308 23.71 -6.92 -2.73
CA SER A 308 24.79 -7.69 -2.11
C SER A 308 25.99 -6.78 -1.98
N SER A 309 26.62 -6.74 -0.81
CA SER A 309 27.70 -5.80 -0.53
C SER A 309 28.66 -6.38 0.50
N VAL A 310 29.94 -6.06 0.35
CA VAL A 310 30.98 -6.38 1.32
C VAL A 310 31.67 -5.06 1.68
N LEU A 311 31.72 -4.76 2.97
CA LEU A 311 32.32 -3.53 3.48
C LEU A 311 33.80 -3.45 3.04
N GLY A 312 34.15 -2.34 2.38
CA GLY A 312 35.49 -2.10 1.82
C GLY A 312 35.74 -2.67 0.42
N GLU A 313 34.89 -3.55 -0.10
CA GLU A 313 35.07 -4.13 -1.44
C GLU A 313 34.11 -3.55 -2.49
N GLY A 314 32.89 -3.18 -2.08
CA GLY A 314 31.90 -2.54 -2.94
C GLY A 314 30.50 -3.14 -2.84
N THR A 315 29.60 -2.67 -3.70
CA THR A 315 28.18 -3.06 -3.69
C THR A 315 27.73 -3.50 -5.07
N THR A 316 26.87 -4.51 -5.12
CA THR A 316 26.14 -4.93 -6.32
C THR A 316 24.65 -4.81 -6.07
N ILE A 317 23.99 -3.92 -6.81
CA ILE A 317 22.53 -3.88 -6.90
C ILE A 317 22.09 -4.74 -8.08
N LYS A 318 21.06 -5.56 -7.87
CA LYS A 318 20.51 -6.46 -8.87
C LYS A 318 19.03 -6.17 -9.07
N ILE A 319 18.59 -6.09 -10.30
CA ILE A 319 17.18 -5.95 -10.68
C ILE A 319 16.81 -7.19 -11.47
N ASN A 320 15.92 -8.03 -10.93
CA ASN A 320 15.43 -9.22 -11.58
C ASN A 320 14.42 -8.84 -12.67
N LEU A 321 14.75 -9.15 -13.93
CA LEU A 321 13.95 -8.83 -15.10
C LEU A 321 13.14 -10.03 -15.61
N ASN A 322 13.17 -11.16 -14.89
CA ASN A 322 12.42 -12.35 -15.27
C ASN A 322 10.92 -12.07 -15.25
N GLN A 323 10.27 -12.38 -16.35
CA GLN A 323 8.83 -12.26 -16.48
C GLN A 323 8.18 -13.58 -16.03
N LYS A 324 7.25 -13.53 -15.08
CA LYS A 324 6.32 -14.65 -14.90
C LYS A 324 5.46 -14.76 -16.16
N LYS A 325 5.71 -15.78 -16.98
CA LYS A 325 4.76 -16.15 -18.03
C LYS A 325 3.44 -16.52 -17.36
N ILE A 326 2.45 -15.64 -17.48
CA ILE A 326 1.07 -15.98 -17.13
C ILE A 326 0.59 -16.86 -18.27
N PHE A 327 0.61 -18.19 -18.05
CA PHE A 327 -0.10 -19.11 -18.93
C PHE A 327 -1.59 -18.85 -18.72
N ILE A 328 -2.21 -18.18 -19.67
CA ILE A 328 -3.66 -18.20 -19.79
C ILE A 328 -3.98 -19.60 -20.31
N SER A 329 -4.52 -20.45 -19.45
CA SER A 329 -5.12 -21.70 -19.87
C SER A 329 -6.35 -21.35 -20.72
N ASP A 330 -6.27 -21.64 -22.02
CA ASP A 330 -7.38 -21.54 -22.98
C ASP A 330 -8.57 -22.42 -22.60
#